data_AF-A0A8J1UJL2-F1
#
_entry.id   AF-A0A8J1UJL2-F1
#
_cell.length_a   1.000
_cell.length_b   1.000
_cell.length_c   1.000
_cell.angle_alpha   90.00
_cell.angle_beta   90.00
_cell.angle_gamma   90.00
#
_symmetry.space_group_name_H-M   'P 1'
#
loop_
_entity.id
_entity.type
_entity.pdbx_description
1 polymer ?
#
loop_
_entity_poly.entity_id
_entity_poly.type
_entity_poly.pdbx_seq_one_letter_code
_entity_poly.pdbx_strand_id
1 'polypeptide(L)'
;LMRKMAASGCKKMLQQVRSLAQCRCISTSASNYKNIRAGVPKTTPDRSKPLTYEEWCHPEHIGERKAWNSWNTSSLCDEPRAAETAIEDMFIRKFIYGTWHNLFASETIIKRRHNIIVLAVPFGGNGYPA
;
A
#
# COMPACT_ATOMS: atom_id res chain seq x y z
N LEU A 1 41.36 -18.86 -43.17
CA LEU A 1 42.24 -18.11 -42.24
C LEU A 1 42.35 -16.66 -42.73
N MET A 2 41.38 -15.79 -42.41
CA MET A 2 41.42 -14.40 -42.86
C MET A 2 40.62 -13.47 -41.95
N ARG A 3 41.25 -12.32 -41.67
CA ARG A 3 40.72 -11.02 -41.22
C ARG A 3 40.49 -10.82 -39.70
N LYS A 4 41.55 -10.34 -39.05
CA LYS A 4 41.45 -9.33 -37.98
C LYS A 4 42.32 -8.13 -38.37
N MET A 5 41.69 -7.01 -38.73
CA MET A 5 42.26 -5.68 -38.54
C MET A 5 41.17 -4.60 -38.66
N ALA A 6 41.36 -3.54 -37.88
CA ALA A 6 40.76 -2.21 -37.96
C ALA A 6 39.33 -2.01 -37.41
N ALA A 7 39.22 -1.69 -36.11
CA ALA A 7 38.14 -0.82 -35.59
C ALA A 7 38.45 -0.21 -34.20
N SER A 8 39.72 0.06 -33.84
CA SER A 8 40.05 0.65 -32.51
C SER A 8 39.99 2.18 -32.45
N GLY A 9 39.73 2.87 -33.56
CA GLY A 9 39.74 4.34 -33.62
C GLY A 9 38.42 5.05 -33.30
N CYS A 10 37.27 4.38 -33.43
CA CYS A 10 35.96 5.07 -33.41
C CYS A 10 35.33 5.22 -32.02
N LYS A 11 35.82 4.50 -30.99
CA LYS A 11 35.18 4.52 -29.66
C LYS A 11 35.52 5.73 -28.80
N LYS A 12 36.63 6.44 -29.06
CA LYS A 12 37.06 7.58 -28.24
C LYS A 12 36.32 8.89 -28.58
N MET A 13 35.78 9.04 -29.78
CA MET A 13 35.09 10.27 -30.20
C MET A 13 33.64 10.35 -29.70
N LEU A 14 32.97 9.19 -29.55
CA LEU A 14 31.61 9.11 -29.03
C LEU A 14 31.49 9.39 -27.52
N GLN A 15 32.63 9.44 -26.81
CA GLN A 15 32.66 9.73 -25.38
C GLN A 15 32.72 11.24 -25.09
N GLN A 16 33.00 12.07 -26.11
CA GLN A 16 33.22 13.51 -25.95
C GLN A 16 31.99 14.39 -26.22
N VAL A 17 30.88 13.83 -26.74
CA VAL A 17 29.65 14.59 -27.07
C VAL A 17 28.52 14.40 -26.07
N ARG A 18 28.67 13.49 -25.08
CA ARG A 18 27.66 13.32 -24.01
C ARG A 18 27.78 14.34 -22.86
N SER A 19 28.70 15.30 -22.94
CA SER A 19 28.97 16.25 -21.84
C SER A 19 28.24 17.59 -21.94
N LEU A 20 27.41 17.86 -22.96
CA LEU A 20 26.81 19.19 -23.16
C LEU A 20 25.28 19.26 -23.19
N ALA A 21 24.57 18.19 -22.83
CA ALA A 21 23.11 18.25 -22.70
C ALA A 21 22.57 17.43 -21.52
N GLN A 22 23.32 17.38 -20.41
CA GLN A 22 22.69 17.15 -19.11
C GLN A 22 21.96 18.44 -18.71
N CYS A 23 20.83 18.72 -19.37
CA CYS A 23 19.76 19.40 -18.69
C CYS A 23 19.50 18.56 -17.44
N ARG A 24 19.93 19.06 -16.29
CA ARG A 24 19.51 18.53 -15.00
C ARG A 24 18.02 18.81 -14.90
N CYS A 25 17.20 17.93 -15.49
CA CYS A 25 15.78 17.90 -15.26
C CYS A 25 15.63 17.55 -13.78
N ILE A 26 15.43 18.54 -12.91
CA ILE A 26 14.93 18.28 -11.57
C ILE A 26 13.58 17.60 -11.80
N SER A 27 13.52 16.30 -11.54
CA SER A 27 12.26 15.57 -11.58
C SER A 27 11.41 16.11 -10.44
N THR A 28 10.44 16.97 -10.77
CA THR A 28 9.49 17.58 -9.83
C THR A 28 8.33 16.64 -9.48
N SER A 29 8.36 15.38 -9.94
CA SER A 29 7.39 14.39 -9.46
C SER A 29 7.60 14.21 -7.96
N ALA A 30 6.60 14.59 -7.15
CA ALA A 30 6.68 14.45 -5.70
C ALA A 30 7.12 13.02 -5.35
N SER A 31 8.15 12.88 -4.52
CA SER A 31 8.71 11.60 -4.07
C SER A 31 7.65 10.60 -3.59
N ASN A 32 6.50 11.11 -3.13
CA ASN A 32 5.33 10.34 -2.72
C ASN A 32 4.75 9.43 -3.82
N TYR A 33 4.83 9.82 -5.10
CA TYR A 33 4.31 8.99 -6.21
C TYR A 33 5.18 7.77 -6.54
N LYS A 34 6.35 7.62 -5.90
CA LYS A 34 7.24 6.47 -6.08
C LYS A 34 7.05 5.40 -5.01
N ASN A 35 6.27 5.67 -3.97
CA ASN A 35 6.06 4.72 -2.87
C ASN A 35 5.00 3.67 -3.24
N ILE A 36 5.32 2.82 -4.21
CA ILE A 36 4.50 1.65 -4.60
C ILE A 36 4.39 0.59 -3.49
N ARG A 37 5.04 0.80 -2.34
CA ARG A 37 5.19 -0.17 -1.25
C ARG A 37 4.26 0.10 -0.07
N ALA A 38 3.67 1.29 0.01
CA ALA A 38 2.72 1.61 1.07
C ALA A 38 1.49 0.71 0.96
N GLY A 39 1.11 0.04 2.05
CA GLY A 39 -0.06 -0.85 2.09
C GLY A 39 0.03 -2.07 1.16
N VAL A 40 1.23 -2.47 0.72
CA VAL A 40 1.44 -3.64 -0.14
C VAL A 40 2.31 -4.67 0.57
N PRO A 41 1.81 -5.90 0.80
CA PRO A 41 2.62 -6.97 1.38
C PRO A 41 3.77 -7.35 0.45
N LYS A 42 4.94 -7.66 1.02
CA LYS A 42 6.08 -8.13 0.23
C LYS A 42 5.81 -9.54 -0.27
N THR A 43 5.96 -9.76 -1.57
CA THR A 43 5.88 -11.11 -2.17
C THR A 43 7.01 -11.99 -1.64
N THR A 44 6.69 -13.18 -1.14
CA THR A 44 7.69 -14.20 -0.83
C THR A 44 8.17 -14.87 -2.12
N PRO A 45 9.45 -15.28 -2.23
CA PRO A 45 9.98 -15.92 -3.44
C PRO A 45 9.13 -17.10 -3.91
N ASP A 46 8.67 -17.92 -2.97
CA ASP A 46 7.90 -19.14 -3.25
C ASP A 46 6.39 -18.92 -3.27
N ARG A 47 5.92 -17.68 -3.06
CA ARG A 47 4.49 -17.33 -2.92
C ARG A 47 3.75 -18.19 -1.89
N SER A 48 4.48 -18.61 -0.86
CA SER A 48 4.00 -19.49 0.20
C SER A 48 3.08 -18.81 1.22
N LYS A 49 3.10 -17.47 1.31
CA LYS A 49 2.27 -16.72 2.26
C LYS A 49 0.89 -16.47 1.63
N PRO A 50 -0.21 -17.01 2.19
CA PRO A 50 -1.55 -16.66 1.74
C PRO A 50 -1.83 -15.19 2.05
N LEU A 51 -2.53 -14.51 1.15
CA LEU A 51 -2.97 -13.13 1.33
C LEU A 51 -4.48 -13.08 1.44
N THR A 52 -4.97 -12.23 2.33
CA THR A 52 -6.39 -11.90 2.37
C THR A 52 -6.77 -10.99 1.20
N TYR A 53 -8.07 -10.91 0.93
CA TYR A 53 -8.61 -10.03 -0.11
C TYR A 53 -8.17 -8.57 0.07
N GLU A 54 -8.22 -8.06 1.31
CA GLU A 54 -7.86 -6.69 1.67
C GLU A 54 -6.36 -6.39 1.48
N GLU A 55 -5.50 -7.37 1.78
CA GLU A 55 -4.04 -7.25 1.64
C GLU A 55 -3.56 -7.37 0.19
N TRP A 56 -4.26 -8.16 -0.64
CA TRP A 56 -3.91 -8.32 -2.05
C TRP A 56 -4.18 -7.04 -2.85
N CYS A 57 -5.21 -6.28 -2.47
CA CYS A 57 -5.63 -5.10 -3.20
C CYS A 57 -4.78 -3.87 -2.82
N HIS A 58 -4.07 -3.32 -3.81
CA HIS A 58 -3.23 -2.12 -3.64
C HIS A 58 -4.06 -0.90 -3.17
N PRO A 59 -3.51 0.00 -2.32
CA PRO A 59 -4.24 1.18 -1.83
C PRO A 59 -4.82 2.10 -2.91
N GLU A 60 -4.25 2.14 -4.11
CA GLU A 60 -4.78 2.96 -5.19
C GLU A 60 -6.18 2.54 -5.66
N HIS A 61 -6.59 1.30 -5.37
CA HIS A 61 -7.89 0.76 -5.78
C HIS A 61 -8.96 0.84 -4.66
N ILE A 62 -8.74 1.68 -3.64
CA ILE A 62 -9.76 2.01 -2.64
C ILE A 62 -10.88 2.80 -3.31
N GLY A 63 -12.11 2.36 -3.13
CA GLY A 63 -13.30 2.92 -3.77
C GLY A 63 -13.69 2.23 -5.09
N GLU A 64 -12.79 1.45 -5.69
CA GLU A 64 -13.06 0.68 -6.92
C GLU A 64 -13.19 -0.81 -6.64
N ARG A 65 -12.10 -1.42 -6.16
CA ARG A 65 -12.03 -2.87 -5.88
C ARG A 65 -12.21 -3.14 -4.40
N LYS A 66 -11.64 -2.31 -3.53
CA LYS A 66 -11.80 -2.43 -2.08
C LYS A 66 -12.54 -1.26 -1.47
N ALA A 67 -13.31 -1.52 -0.43
CA ALA A 67 -14.08 -0.51 0.30
C ALA A 67 -13.27 0.04 1.49
N TRP A 68 -13.89 0.95 2.25
CA TRP A 68 -13.33 1.44 3.51
C TRP A 68 -13.66 0.51 4.68
N ASN A 69 -12.67 0.32 5.57
CA ASN A 69 -12.82 -0.51 6.78
C ASN A 69 -13.52 0.23 7.93
N SER A 70 -13.73 1.54 7.80
CA SER A 70 -14.57 2.35 8.68
C SER A 70 -15.55 3.18 7.85
N TRP A 71 -16.82 3.09 8.20
CA TRP A 71 -17.90 3.89 7.62
C TRP A 71 -18.45 4.84 8.68
N ASN A 72 -18.26 6.13 8.47
CA ASN A 72 -18.71 7.19 9.36
C ASN A 72 -18.95 8.49 8.57
N THR A 73 -19.54 9.49 9.21
CA THR A 73 -19.81 10.81 8.62
C THR A 73 -18.72 11.84 8.92
N SER A 74 -17.77 11.53 9.81
CA SER A 74 -16.80 12.49 10.34
C SER A 74 -15.78 12.98 9.32
N SER A 75 -15.61 12.27 8.20
CA SER A 75 -14.70 12.64 7.11
C SER A 75 -15.38 13.49 6.01
N LEU A 76 -16.64 13.88 6.19
CA LEU A 76 -17.31 14.82 5.30
C LEU A 76 -16.74 16.23 5.47
N CYS A 77 -16.94 17.08 4.45
CA CYS A 77 -16.55 18.48 4.52
C CYS A 77 -17.23 19.15 5.73
N ASP A 78 -16.48 19.97 6.46
CA ASP A 78 -16.96 20.77 7.59
C ASP A 78 -17.39 20.01 8.86
N GLU A 79 -17.05 18.73 8.98
CA GLU A 79 -17.30 17.95 10.20
C GLU A 79 -16.15 18.08 11.23
N PRO A 80 -16.43 18.50 12.48
CA PRO A 80 -15.40 18.80 13.46
C PRO A 80 -14.80 17.56 14.13
N ARG A 81 -15.48 16.40 14.05
CA ARG A 81 -15.19 15.21 14.88
C ARG A 81 -14.32 14.15 14.20
N ALA A 82 -13.63 14.50 13.11
CA ALA A 82 -12.76 13.56 12.38
C ALA A 82 -11.67 12.95 13.27
N ALA A 83 -11.02 13.78 14.10
CA ALA A 83 -9.91 13.37 14.96
C ALA A 83 -10.35 12.38 16.05
N GLU A 84 -11.43 12.68 16.76
CA GLU A 84 -11.97 11.82 17.83
C GLU A 84 -12.40 10.46 17.25
N THR A 85 -13.13 10.48 16.13
CA THR A 85 -13.61 9.25 15.49
C THR A 85 -12.44 8.35 15.06
N ALA A 86 -11.36 8.93 14.53
CA ALA A 86 -10.16 8.18 14.15
C ALA A 86 -9.47 7.54 15.36
N ILE A 87 -9.39 8.26 16.50
CA ILE A 87 -8.79 7.73 17.74
C ILE A 87 -9.64 6.58 18.29
N GLU A 88 -10.97 6.76 18.34
CA GLU A 88 -11.91 5.74 18.79
C GLU A 88 -11.81 4.47 17.92
N ASP A 89 -11.79 4.61 16.60
CA ASP A 89 -11.68 3.46 15.69
C ASP A 89 -10.34 2.73 15.85
N MET A 90 -9.24 3.46 16.04
CA MET A 90 -7.92 2.85 16.32
C MET A 90 -7.89 2.13 17.67
N PHE A 91 -8.53 2.70 18.69
CA PHE A 91 -8.68 2.07 19.99
C PHE A 91 -9.48 0.78 19.89
N ILE A 92 -10.65 0.81 19.25
CA ILE A 92 -11.52 -0.35 19.06
C ILE A 92 -10.78 -1.48 18.34
N ARG A 93 -10.05 -1.17 17.26
CA ARG A 93 -9.26 -2.20 16.54
C ARG A 93 -8.25 -2.86 17.46
N LYS A 94 -7.43 -2.07 18.16
CA LYS A 94 -6.41 -2.61 19.08
C LYS A 94 -7.03 -3.40 20.22
N PHE A 95 -8.15 -2.93 20.77
CA PHE A 95 -8.89 -3.61 21.82
C PHE A 95 -9.39 -4.97 21.37
N ILE A 96 -10.11 -5.02 20.24
CA ILE A 96 -10.65 -6.26 19.68
C ILE A 96 -9.53 -7.28 19.39
N TYR A 97 -8.46 -6.86 18.71
CA TYR A 97 -7.30 -7.73 18.42
C TYR A 97 -6.58 -8.21 19.67
N GLY A 98 -6.53 -7.40 20.74
CA GLY A 98 -5.92 -7.78 22.01
C GLY A 98 -6.79 -8.73 22.83
N THR A 99 -8.11 -8.51 22.87
CA THR A 99 -9.05 -9.34 23.63
C THR A 99 -9.25 -10.72 23.00
N TRP A 100 -9.38 -10.78 21.68
CA TRP A 100 -9.60 -12.02 20.93
C TRP A 100 -8.42 -12.28 19.99
N HIS A 101 -7.35 -12.80 20.58
CA HIS A 101 -6.12 -13.10 19.86
C HIS A 101 -6.34 -14.24 18.85
N ASN A 102 -5.86 -14.03 17.61
CA ASN A 102 -5.83 -15.05 16.54
C ASN A 102 -7.18 -15.70 16.19
N LEU A 103 -8.30 -15.06 16.50
CA LEU A 103 -9.65 -15.56 16.18
C LEU A 103 -10.21 -14.96 14.87
N PHE A 104 -9.59 -13.89 14.38
CA PHE A 104 -10.08 -13.15 13.22
C PHE A 104 -9.40 -13.60 11.94
N ALA A 105 -10.20 -13.85 10.90
CA ALA A 105 -9.69 -14.22 9.58
C ALA A 105 -9.25 -13.00 8.76
N SER A 106 -9.81 -11.82 9.02
CA SER A 106 -9.46 -10.58 8.33
C SER A 106 -9.67 -9.35 9.22
N GLU A 107 -9.40 -8.17 8.67
CA GLU A 107 -9.61 -6.90 9.37
C GLU A 107 -11.07 -6.67 9.79
N THR A 108 -11.25 -6.02 10.95
CA THR A 108 -12.57 -5.63 11.46
C THR A 108 -13.14 -4.46 10.66
N ILE A 109 -14.43 -4.56 10.30
CA ILE A 109 -15.17 -3.50 9.64
C ILE A 109 -16.01 -2.75 10.69
N ILE A 110 -15.84 -1.44 10.77
CA ILE A 110 -16.53 -0.56 11.70
C ILE A 110 -17.59 0.23 10.94
N LYS A 111 -18.83 0.22 11.42
CA LYS A 111 -19.92 1.02 10.86
C LYS A 111 -20.55 1.87 11.95
N ARG A 112 -20.60 3.18 11.76
CA ARG A 112 -21.15 4.12 12.73
C ARG A 112 -22.47 4.66 12.22
N ARG A 113 -23.52 4.51 13.03
CA ARG A 113 -24.87 5.05 12.78
C ARG A 113 -25.27 5.88 13.99
N HIS A 114 -25.00 7.18 13.92
CA HIS A 114 -25.19 8.09 15.04
C HIS A 114 -24.49 7.55 16.31
N ASN A 115 -25.22 7.32 17.40
CA ASN A 115 -24.69 6.79 18.66
C ASN A 115 -24.43 5.27 18.66
N ILE A 116 -24.74 4.57 17.56
CA ILE A 116 -24.56 3.12 17.46
C ILE A 116 -23.29 2.81 16.67
N ILE A 117 -22.42 2.01 17.25
CA ILE A 117 -21.22 1.46 16.59
C ILE A 117 -21.48 -0.02 16.35
N VAL A 118 -21.54 -0.41 15.09
CA VAL A 118 -21.69 -1.80 14.67
C VAL A 118 -20.32 -2.32 14.24
N LEU A 119 -19.91 -3.41 14.86
CA LEU A 119 -18.66 -4.11 14.56
C LEU A 119 -19.00 -5.36 13.75
N ALA A 120 -18.53 -5.42 12.51
CA ALA A 120 -18.62 -6.60 11.68
C ALA A 120 -17.25 -7.28 11.67
N VAL A 121 -17.18 -8.44 12.31
CA VAL A 121 -15.94 -9.17 12.57
C VAL A 121 -16.05 -10.56 11.97
N PRO A 122 -15.23 -10.89 10.96
CA PRO A 122 -15.19 -12.23 10.40
C PRO A 122 -14.34 -13.14 11.29
N PHE A 123 -15.01 -14.11 11.90
CA PHE A 123 -14.35 -15.15 12.68
C PHE A 123 -13.81 -16.22 11.74
N GLY A 124 -12.52 -16.54 11.88
CA GLY A 124 -11.88 -17.64 11.20
C GLY A 124 -12.03 -18.92 12.01
N GLY A 125 -12.40 -20.02 11.37
CA GLY A 125 -12.24 -21.34 12.00
C GLY A 125 -10.75 -21.63 12.27
N ASN A 126 -10.47 -22.49 13.25
CA ASN A 126 -9.12 -22.93 13.63
C ASN A 126 -8.35 -23.44 12.40
N GLY A 127 -7.50 -22.61 11.79
CA GLY A 127 -6.75 -23.02 10.60
C GLY A 127 -6.13 -21.91 9.76
N TYR A 128 -6.45 -20.63 9.98
CA TYR A 128 -5.77 -19.54 9.29
C TYR A 128 -4.51 -19.13 10.07
N PRO A 129 -3.30 -19.28 9.50
CA PRO A 129 -2.11 -18.67 10.09
C PRO A 129 -2.18 -17.15 9.91
N ALA A 130 -1.77 -16.43 10.95
CA ALA A 130 -1.55 -14.97 10.92
C ALA A 130 -0.55 -14.54 9.83
#